data_AF-A0A963PC61-F1
#
_entry.id   AF-A0A963PC61-F1
#
_cell.length_a   1.000
_cell.length_b   1.000
_cell.length_c   1.000
_cell.angle_alpha   90.00
_cell.angle_beta   90.00
_cell.angle_gamma   90.00
#
_symmetry.space_group_name_H-M   'P 1'
#
loop_
_entity.id
_entity.type
_entity.pdbx_description
1 polymer ?
#
loop_
_entity_poly.entity_id
_entity_poly.type
_entity_poly.pdbx_seq_one_letter_code
_entity_poly.pdbx_strand_id
1 'polypeptide(L)'
;MTLYWMFLVAGGIALVVLGWINVIPWLVGLITGIVAIAVAIFPWREAVERRERVEGLQVLGEEWREMIREPNIGERERQGFAGLLWRLYSSDKSVG
;
A
#
# COMPACT_ATOMS: atom_id res chain seq x y z
N MET A 1 14.98 -4.00 -5.44
CA MET A 1 14.11 -3.32 -4.47
C MET A 1 14.46 -3.68 -3.03
N THR A 2 14.61 -4.96 -2.68
CA THR A 2 14.98 -5.45 -1.33
C THR A 2 16.28 -4.90 -0.75
N LEU A 3 17.30 -4.67 -1.59
CA LEU A 3 18.61 -4.17 -1.13
C LEU A 3 18.55 -2.75 -0.54
N TYR A 4 17.74 -1.86 -1.13
CA TYR A 4 17.55 -0.49 -0.67
C TYR A 4 16.89 -0.43 0.71
N TRP A 5 15.91 -1.32 0.93
CA TRP A 5 15.25 -1.49 2.23
C TRP A 5 16.21 -1.96 3.32
N MET A 6 17.08 -2.91 2.99
CA MET A 6 18.13 -3.35 3.91
C MET A 6 19.06 -2.20 4.32
N PHE A 7 19.44 -1.32 3.38
CA PHE A 7 20.26 -0.15 3.71
C PHE A 7 19.53 0.89 4.58
N LEU A 8 18.24 1.13 4.34
CA LEU A 8 17.43 2.04 5.17
C LEU A 8 17.29 1.51 6.61
N VAL A 9 16.99 0.22 6.76
CA VAL A 9 16.87 -0.42 8.07
C VAL A 9 18.23 -0.44 8.78
N ALA A 10 19.29 -0.86 8.08
CA ALA A 10 20.64 -0.88 8.66
C ALA A 10 21.14 0.52 9.03
N GLY A 11 20.85 1.53 8.20
CA GLY A 11 21.19 2.92 8.47
C GLY A 11 20.42 3.49 9.67
N GLY A 12 19.12 3.19 9.79
CA GLY A 12 18.31 3.56 10.96
C GLY A 12 18.84 2.94 12.26
N ILE A 13 19.17 1.64 12.24
CA ILE A 13 19.76 0.95 13.39
C ILE A 13 21.11 1.56 13.75
N ALA A 14 21.97 1.85 12.75
CA ALA A 14 23.27 2.46 12.98
C ALA A 14 23.17 3.84 13.65
N LEU A 15 22.20 4.68 13.25
CA LEU A 15 21.97 5.99 13.88
C LEU A 15 21.47 5.88 15.33
N VAL A 16 20.62 4.89 15.64
CA VAL A 16 20.19 4.61 17.01
C VAL A 16 21.37 4.17 17.87
N VAL A 17 22.24 3.29 17.35
CA VAL A 17 23.46 2.85 18.05
C VAL A 17 24.42 4.01 18.27
N LEU A 18 24.63 4.87 17.27
CA LEU A 18 25.47 6.07 17.38
C LEU A 18 24.94 7.07 18.43
N GLY A 19 23.62 7.23 18.53
CA GLY A 19 22.98 7.99 19.61
C GLY A 19 23.16 7.35 20.99
N TRP A 20 23.17 6.01 21.07
CA TRP A 20 23.34 5.26 22.32
C TRP A 20 24.76 5.35 22.88
N ILE A 21 25.78 5.38 22.01
CA ILE A 21 27.19 5.55 22.41
C ILE A 21 27.61 7.02 22.59
N ASN A 22 26.64 7.96 22.68
CA ASN A 22 26.86 9.41 22.83
C ASN A 22 27.70 10.06 21.71
N VAL A 23 27.82 9.44 20.53
CA VAL A 23 28.48 10.05 19.36
C VAL A 23 27.62 11.18 18.78
N ILE A 24 26.30 11.10 18.98
CA ILE A 24 25.30 12.09 18.55
C ILE A 24 24.38 12.34 19.75
N PRO A 25 23.83 13.54 19.96
CA PRO A 25 22.85 13.76 21.03
C PRO A 25 21.74 12.73 20.98
N TRP A 26 21.48 12.05 22.10
CA TRP A 26 20.55 10.91 22.17
C TRP A 26 19.17 11.21 21.53
N LEU A 27 18.67 12.43 21.74
CA LEU A 27 17.44 12.97 21.14
C LEU A 27 17.46 12.96 19.60
N VAL A 28 18.60 13.31 18.99
CA VAL A 28 18.78 13.32 17.54
C VAL A 28 18.77 11.89 17.00
N GLY A 29 19.43 10.94 17.68
CA GLY A 29 19.43 9.53 17.31
C GLY A 29 18.03 8.89 17.39
N LEU A 30 17.25 9.27 18.41
CA LEU A 30 15.88 8.78 18.60
C LEU A 30 14.93 9.32 17.52
N ILE A 31 14.98 10.62 17.23
CA ILE A 31 14.16 11.25 16.17
C ILE A 31 14.50 10.67 14.80
N THR A 32 15.80 10.56 14.47
CA THR A 32 16.22 10.02 13.16
C THR A 32 15.88 8.53 13.02
N GLY A 33 15.99 7.73 14.09
CA GLY A 33 15.55 6.33 14.09
C GLY A 33 14.04 6.19 13.84
N ILE A 34 13.21 6.99 14.52
CA ILE A 34 11.75 7.00 14.32
C ILE A 34 11.40 7.42 12.88
N VAL A 35 12.05 8.47 12.37
CA VAL A 35 11.83 8.94 10.99
C VAL A 35 12.25 7.88 9.98
N ALA A 36 13.38 7.20 10.18
CA ALA A 36 13.82 6.12 9.29
C ALA A 36 12.82 4.95 9.27
N ILE A 37 12.28 4.57 10.44
CA ILE A 37 11.23 3.53 10.52
C ILE A 37 9.93 4.00 9.85
N ALA A 38 9.51 5.25 10.07
CA ALA A 38 8.30 5.79 9.45
C ALA A 38 8.42 5.83 7.92
N VAL A 39 9.56 6.30 7.39
CA VAL A 39 9.89 6.28 5.96
C VAL A 39 9.99 4.84 5.45
N ALA A 40 10.43 3.90 6.28
CA ALA A 40 10.50 2.50 5.88
C ALA A 40 9.10 1.83 5.77
N ILE A 41 8.15 2.24 6.60
CA ILE A 41 6.80 1.66 6.62
C ILE A 41 5.92 2.24 5.51
N PHE A 42 6.16 3.49 5.10
CA PHE A 42 5.29 4.21 4.16
C PHE A 42 5.12 3.48 2.81
N PRO A 43 6.18 3.04 2.11
CA PRO A 43 6.04 2.35 0.84
C PRO A 43 5.58 0.89 1.02
N TRP A 44 5.78 0.29 2.21
CA TRP A 44 5.17 -1.02 2.52
C TRP A 44 3.64 -0.90 2.60
N ARG A 45 3.12 0.16 3.22
CA ARG A 45 1.68 0.44 3.23
C ARG A 45 1.11 0.69 1.84
N GLU A 46 1.79 1.49 1.03
CA GLU A 46 1.36 1.68 -0.37
C GLU A 46 1.34 0.37 -1.17
N ALA A 47 2.33 -0.51 -0.96
CA ALA A 47 2.38 -1.80 -1.62
C ALA A 47 1.27 -2.75 -1.16
N VAL A 48 0.92 -2.73 0.13
CA VAL A 48 -0.20 -3.49 0.69
C VAL A 48 -1.53 -2.97 0.14
N GLU A 49 -1.77 -1.64 0.17
CA GLU A 49 -2.98 -1.04 -0.39
C GLU A 49 -3.14 -1.34 -1.88
N ARG A 50 -2.05 -1.30 -2.67
CA ARG A 50 -2.09 -1.68 -4.09
C ARG A 50 -2.44 -3.15 -4.27
N ARG A 51 -1.90 -4.06 -3.45
CA ARG A 51 -2.22 -5.50 -3.52
C ARG A 51 -3.67 -5.77 -3.17
N GLU A 52 -4.16 -5.21 -2.07
CA GLU A 52 -5.55 -5.36 -1.64
C GLU A 52 -6.53 -4.79 -2.67
N ARG A 53 -6.18 -3.69 -3.35
CA ARG A 53 -6.99 -3.14 -4.46
C ARG A 53 -6.99 -4.03 -5.70
N VAL A 54 -5.85 -4.61 -6.08
CA VAL A 54 -5.76 -5.54 -7.23
C VAL A 54 -6.56 -6.81 -6.94
N GLU A 55 -6.48 -7.33 -5.73
CA GLU A 55 -7.25 -8.49 -5.29
C GLU A 55 -8.76 -8.18 -5.27
N GLY A 56 -9.16 -7.00 -4.78
CA GLY A 56 -10.54 -6.53 -4.86
C GLY A 56 -11.06 -6.39 -6.31
N LEU A 57 -10.23 -5.91 -7.24
CA LEU A 57 -10.57 -5.85 -8.66
C LEU A 57 -10.70 -7.23 -9.31
N GLN A 58 -9.89 -8.22 -8.87
CA GLN A 58 -10.00 -9.59 -9.35
C GLN A 58 -11.31 -10.23 -8.92
N VAL A 59 -11.68 -10.11 -7.63
CA VAL A 59 -12.94 -10.64 -7.09
C VAL A 59 -14.14 -10.01 -7.79
N LEU A 60 -14.17 -8.68 -7.91
CA LEU A 60 -15.27 -7.97 -8.61
C LEU A 60 -15.34 -8.33 -10.10
N GLY A 61 -14.20 -8.61 -10.74
CA GLY A 61 -14.14 -9.04 -12.13
C GLY A 61 -14.60 -10.48 -12.34
N GLU A 62 -14.44 -11.35 -11.34
CA GLU A 62 -15.00 -12.71 -11.31
C GLU A 62 -16.52 -12.67 -11.11
N GLU A 63 -16.99 -11.91 -10.11
CA GLU A 63 -18.42 -11.71 -9.85
C GLU A 63 -19.13 -11.09 -11.05
N TRP A 64 -18.55 -10.09 -11.71
CA TRP A 64 -19.10 -9.51 -12.94
C TRP A 64 -19.24 -10.53 -14.07
N ARG A 65 -18.26 -11.43 -14.21
CA ARG A 65 -18.28 -12.49 -15.24
C ARG A 65 -19.40 -13.49 -14.97
N GLU A 66 -19.63 -13.81 -13.71
CA GLU A 66 -20.73 -14.66 -13.25
C GLU A 66 -22.09 -13.96 -13.49
N MET A 67 -22.15 -12.65 -13.21
CA MET A 67 -23.34 -11.81 -13.40
C MET A 67 -23.79 -11.65 -14.86
N ILE A 68 -22.83 -11.65 -15.80
CA ILE A 68 -23.12 -11.67 -17.25
C ILE A 68 -23.62 -13.05 -17.68
N ARG A 69 -23.14 -14.11 -17.03
CA ARG A 69 -23.48 -15.50 -17.35
C ARG A 69 -24.90 -15.84 -16.91
N GLU A 70 -25.42 -15.16 -15.88
CA GLU A 70 -26.81 -15.26 -15.44
C GLU A 70 -27.69 -14.20 -16.13
N PRO A 71 -28.63 -14.61 -17.02
CA PRO A 71 -29.47 -13.68 -17.78
C PRO A 71 -30.60 -13.04 -16.95
N ASN A 72 -30.73 -13.35 -15.66
CA ASN A 72 -31.88 -12.98 -14.82
C ASN A 72 -31.63 -11.78 -13.91
N ILE A 73 -30.46 -11.15 -14.02
CA ILE A 73 -30.03 -10.07 -13.15
C ILE A 73 -30.52 -8.75 -13.73
N GLY A 74 -31.24 -7.96 -12.91
CA GLY A 74 -31.87 -6.74 -13.35
C GLY A 74 -30.86 -5.69 -13.84
N GLU A 75 -31.22 -4.95 -14.89
CA GLU A 75 -30.39 -3.89 -15.51
C GLU A 75 -29.80 -2.90 -14.49
N ARG A 76 -30.53 -2.64 -13.40
CA ARG A 76 -30.09 -1.77 -12.29
C ARG A 76 -28.91 -2.32 -11.51
N GLU A 77 -28.86 -3.62 -11.23
CA GLU A 77 -27.75 -4.25 -10.52
C GLU A 77 -26.49 -4.24 -11.38
N ARG A 78 -26.64 -4.51 -12.69
CA ARG A 78 -25.53 -4.43 -13.65
C ARG A 78 -24.93 -3.02 -13.74
N GLN A 79 -25.76 -1.99 -13.77
CA GLN A 79 -25.29 -0.60 -13.77
C GLN A 79 -24.61 -0.20 -12.45
N GLY A 80 -25.14 -0.66 -11.31
CA GLY A 80 -24.51 -0.45 -10.00
C GLY A 80 -23.12 -1.08 -9.91
N PHE A 81 -22.99 -2.32 -10.39
CA PHE A 81 -21.72 -3.04 -10.41
C PHE A 81 -20.69 -2.41 -11.35
N ALA A 82 -21.11 -2.02 -12.56
CA ALA A 82 -20.26 -1.32 -13.51
C ALA A 82 -19.75 0.02 -12.95
N GLY A 83 -20.58 0.74 -12.19
CA GLY A 83 -20.18 1.97 -11.50
C GLY A 83 -19.14 1.75 -10.41
N LEU A 84 -19.26 0.68 -9.62
CA LEU A 84 -18.27 0.31 -8.61
C LEU A 84 -16.92 -0.08 -9.22
N LEU A 85 -16.94 -0.90 -10.28
CA LEU A 85 -15.74 -1.27 -11.05
C LEU A 85 -15.03 -0.02 -11.62
N TRP A 86 -15.81 0.90 -12.21
CA TRP A 86 -15.26 2.14 -12.75
C TRP A 86 -14.65 3.04 -11.67
N ARG A 87 -15.28 3.12 -10.49
CA ARG A 87 -14.78 3.93 -9.37
C ARG A 87 -13.48 3.37 -8.80
N LEU A 88 -13.38 2.05 -8.64
CA LEU A 88 -12.15 1.40 -8.21
C LEU A 88 -11.02 1.54 -9.24
N TYR A 89 -11.33 1.39 -10.54
CA TYR A 89 -10.35 1.54 -11.62
C TYR A 89 -9.85 2.98 -11.78
N SER A 90 -10.76 3.97 -11.72
CA SER A 90 -10.39 5.39 -11.86
C SER A 90 -9.57 5.91 -10.67
N SER A 91 -9.81 5.38 -9.46
CA SER A 91 -8.98 5.67 -8.29
C SER A 91 -7.53 5.16 -8.41
N ASP A 92 -7.26 4.16 -9.25
CA ASP A 92 -5.88 3.67 -9.50
C ASP A 92 -5.10 4.66 -10.39
N LYS A 93 -5.77 5.25 -11.39
CA LYS A 93 -5.15 6.23 -12.29
C LYS A 93 -4.89 7.60 -11.68
N SER A 94 -5.57 7.97 -10.60
CA SER A 94 -5.38 9.28 -9.96
C SER A 94 -4.24 9.31 -8.94
N VAL A 95 -3.61 8.17 -8.63
CA VAL A 95 -2.55 8.02 -7.60
C VAL A 95 -1.20 7.63 -8.25
N GLY A 96 -1.12 7.60 -9.57
CA GLY A 96 0.14 7.48 -10.33
C GLY A 96 0.66 8.83 -10.79
#